data_AF-A0A7Y8SQ72-F1
#
_entry.id   AF-A0A7Y8SQ72-F1
#
_cell.length_a   1.000
_cell.length_b   1.000
_cell.length_c   1.000
_cell.angle_alpha   90.00
_cell.angle_beta   90.00
_cell.angle_gamma   90.00
#
_symmetry.space_group_name_H-M   'P 1'
#
loop_
_entity.id
_entity.type
_entity.pdbx_description
1 polymer ?
#
loop_
_entity_poly.entity_id
_entity_poly.type
_entity_poly.pdbx_seq_one_letter_code
_entity_poly.pdbx_strand_id
1 'polypeptide(L)'
;MTLAELSDLSQALGAVAVVASLIFVGIQIRQNTAATRAASHNAVSASLNEINRMFAESAELSKIWLAGMADRDALTAEERWRFDATARAYMHVCETMYIQAGLGVGDKGILRAEEDGLRRVLAAPGFRAWWTENPFGFCAEFRGYVADLAPAAEATH
;
A
#
# COMPACT_ATOMS: atom_id res chain seq x y z
N MET A 1 25.50 -32.98 -47.88
CA MET A 1 25.29 -32.82 -46.43
C MET A 1 26.24 -33.71 -45.69
N THR A 2 27.38 -33.16 -45.27
CA THR A 2 28.31 -33.81 -44.35
C THR A 2 27.77 -33.72 -42.92
N LEU A 3 28.25 -34.56 -42.00
CA LEU A 3 27.87 -34.50 -40.58
C LEU A 3 28.17 -33.12 -39.95
N ALA A 4 29.22 -32.44 -40.43
CA ALA A 4 29.56 -31.08 -40.01
C ALA A 4 28.50 -30.06 -40.45
N GLU A 5 28.08 -30.09 -41.73
CA GLU A 5 27.05 -29.19 -42.26
C GLU A 5 25.69 -29.34 -41.53
N LEU A 6 25.33 -30.58 -41.15
CA LEU A 6 24.12 -30.83 -40.36
C LEU A 6 24.25 -30.33 -38.92
N SER A 7 25.44 -30.47 -38.32
CA SER A 7 25.74 -29.93 -36.99
C SER A 7 25.64 -28.40 -36.98
N ASP A 8 26.29 -27.72 -37.93
CA ASP A 8 26.27 -26.26 -38.02
C ASP A 8 24.85 -25.71 -38.22
N LEU A 9 24.02 -26.38 -39.04
CA LEU A 9 22.62 -26.01 -39.22
C LEU A 9 21.81 -26.18 -37.92
N SER A 10 22.00 -27.29 -37.20
CA SER A 10 21.32 -27.52 -35.92
C SER A 10 21.73 -26.51 -34.85
N GLN A 11 23.01 -26.11 -34.81
CA GLN A 11 23.51 -25.08 -33.90
C GLN A 11 22.91 -23.71 -34.23
N ALA A 12 22.83 -23.35 -35.52
CA ALA A 12 22.21 -22.11 -35.96
C ALA A 12 20.71 -22.05 -35.59
N LEU A 13 19.98 -23.13 -35.82
CA LEU A 13 18.57 -23.23 -35.42
C LEU A 13 18.39 -23.17 -33.90
N GLY A 14 19.27 -23.84 -33.15
CA GLY A 14 19.28 -23.80 -31.69
C GLY A 14 19.51 -22.37 -31.17
N ALA A 15 20.48 -21.65 -31.74
CA ALA A 15 20.76 -20.25 -31.37
C ALA A 15 19.55 -19.34 -31.66
N VAL A 16 18.90 -19.49 -32.82
CA VAL A 16 17.69 -18.74 -33.17
C VAL A 16 16.54 -19.08 -32.20
N ALA A 17 16.35 -20.36 -31.87
CA ALA A 17 15.34 -20.78 -30.91
C ALA A 17 15.57 -20.15 -29.53
N VAL A 18 16.81 -20.13 -29.04
CA VAL A 18 17.17 -19.48 -27.76
C VAL A 18 16.86 -17.98 -27.79
N VAL A 19 17.24 -17.26 -28.86
CA VAL A 19 16.93 -15.82 -28.99
C VAL A 19 15.43 -15.58 -29.00
N ALA A 20 14.67 -16.37 -29.76
CA ALA A 20 13.20 -16.28 -29.80
C ALA A 20 12.58 -16.57 -28.42
N SER A 21 13.09 -17.57 -27.69
CA SER A 21 12.66 -17.86 -26.32
C SER A 21 12.95 -16.71 -25.37
N LEU A 22 14.12 -16.06 -25.46
CA LEU A 22 14.45 -14.90 -24.61
C LEU A 22 13.53 -13.71 -24.89
N ILE A 23 13.21 -13.43 -26.17
CA ILE A 23 12.23 -12.39 -26.54
C ILE A 23 10.86 -12.72 -25.94
N PHE A 24 10.40 -13.96 -26.09
CA PHE A 24 9.13 -14.41 -25.52
C PHE A 24 9.09 -14.25 -24.00
N VAL A 25 10.15 -14.66 -23.28
CA VAL A 25 10.26 -14.48 -21.83
C VAL A 25 10.24 -13.00 -21.45
N GLY A 26 10.94 -12.14 -22.18
CA GLY A 26 10.90 -10.69 -21.95
C GLY A 26 9.48 -10.11 -22.07
N ILE A 27 8.72 -10.54 -23.08
CA ILE A 27 7.31 -10.15 -23.26
C ILE A 27 6.45 -10.71 -22.11
N GLN A 28 6.64 -11.98 -21.75
CA GLN A 28 5.89 -12.64 -20.69
C GLN A 28 6.10 -11.96 -19.33
N ILE A 29 7.34 -11.58 -18.99
CA ILE A 29 7.65 -10.84 -17.76
C ILE A 29 6.93 -9.49 -17.74
N ARG A 30 6.89 -8.76 -18.87
CA ARG A 30 6.19 -7.47 -18.96
C ARG A 30 4.68 -7.62 -18.75
N GLN A 31 4.07 -8.64 -19.39
CA GLN A 31 2.65 -8.94 -19.22
C GLN A 31 2.32 -9.35 -17.78
N ASN A 32 3.14 -10.23 -17.20
CA ASN A 32 2.99 -10.65 -15.81
C ASN A 32 3.11 -9.47 -14.84
N THR A 33 4.09 -8.59 -15.04
CA THR A 33 4.27 -7.37 -14.23
C THR A 33 3.04 -6.46 -14.31
N ALA A 34 2.47 -6.27 -15.50
CA ALA A 34 1.26 -5.47 -15.67
C ALA A 34 0.06 -6.09 -14.95
N ALA A 35 -0.11 -7.41 -15.05
CA ALA A 35 -1.18 -8.13 -14.36
C ALA A 35 -1.05 -8.05 -12.84
N THR A 36 0.16 -8.23 -12.29
CA THR A 36 0.44 -8.10 -10.86
C THR A 36 0.12 -6.69 -10.35
N ARG A 37 0.48 -5.64 -11.11
CA ARG A 37 0.13 -4.25 -10.77
C ARG A 37 -1.37 -4.02 -10.71
N ALA A 38 -2.12 -4.50 -11.71
CA ALA A 38 -3.57 -4.38 -11.71
C ALA A 38 -4.22 -5.13 -10.53
N ALA A 39 -3.73 -6.33 -10.19
CA ALA A 39 -4.20 -7.09 -9.05
C ALA A 39 -3.92 -6.37 -7.71
N SER A 40 -2.72 -5.80 -7.54
CA SER A 40 -2.37 -4.98 -6.37
C SER A 40 -3.28 -3.76 -6.24
N HIS A 41 -3.50 -3.01 -7.32
CA HIS A 41 -4.41 -1.86 -7.33
C HIS A 41 -5.83 -2.25 -6.89
N ASN A 42 -6.36 -3.35 -7.43
CA ASN A 42 -7.70 -3.83 -7.08
C ASN A 42 -7.78 -4.27 -5.62
N ALA A 43 -6.75 -4.95 -5.10
CA ALA A 43 -6.70 -5.39 -3.71
C ALA A 43 -6.70 -4.19 -2.75
N VAL A 44 -5.86 -3.19 -2.99
CA VAL A 44 -5.84 -1.95 -2.20
C VAL A 44 -7.17 -1.21 -2.27
N SER A 45 -7.73 -1.06 -3.47
CA SER A 45 -9.04 -0.42 -3.66
C SER A 45 -10.15 -1.15 -2.89
N ALA A 46 -10.13 -2.48 -2.89
CA ALA A 46 -11.07 -3.28 -2.11
C ALA A 46 -10.89 -3.07 -0.60
N SER A 47 -9.66 -2.99 -0.09
CA SER A 47 -9.38 -2.72 1.32
C SER A 47 -9.86 -1.32 1.76
N LEU A 48 -9.64 -0.29 0.94
CA LEU A 48 -10.16 1.05 1.22
C LEU A 48 -11.69 1.09 1.18
N ASN A 49 -12.30 0.40 0.22
CA ASN A 49 -13.75 0.28 0.13
C ASN A 49 -14.36 -0.46 1.31
N GLU A 50 -13.66 -1.45 1.89
CA GLU A 50 -14.08 -2.12 3.12
C GLU A 50 -14.17 -1.15 4.29
N ILE A 51 -13.14 -0.30 4.47
CA ILE A 51 -13.14 0.74 5.51
C ILE A 51 -14.29 1.72 5.28
N ASN A 52 -14.48 2.19 4.04
CA ASN A 52 -15.61 3.06 3.70
C ASN A 52 -16.96 2.40 4.00
N ARG A 53 -17.10 1.10 3.72
CA ARG A 53 -18.30 0.32 4.01
C ARG A 53 -18.56 0.22 5.52
N MET A 54 -17.53 -0.03 6.33
CA MET A 54 -17.66 -0.05 7.80
C MET A 54 -18.27 1.26 8.34
N PHE A 55 -17.86 2.41 7.80
CA PHE A 55 -18.43 3.70 8.17
C PHE A 55 -19.85 3.90 7.63
N ALA A 56 -20.09 3.53 6.37
CA ALA A 56 -21.39 3.69 5.72
C ALA A 56 -22.49 2.85 6.39
N GLU A 57 -22.14 1.65 6.88
CA GLU A 57 -23.09 0.72 7.49
C GLU A 57 -23.29 0.98 8.99
N SER A 58 -22.34 1.62 9.68
CA SER A 58 -22.40 1.88 11.13
C SER A 58 -22.33 3.37 11.46
N ALA A 59 -23.49 3.95 11.74
CA ALA A 59 -23.60 5.32 12.24
C ALA A 59 -22.90 5.49 13.61
N GLU A 60 -22.87 4.44 14.43
CA GLU A 60 -22.17 4.44 15.72
C GLU A 60 -20.66 4.55 15.52
N LEU A 61 -20.08 3.72 14.64
CA LEU A 61 -18.65 3.77 14.34
C LEU A 61 -18.25 5.11 13.75
N SER A 62 -19.08 5.67 12.85
CA SER A 62 -18.85 6.99 12.28
C SER A 62 -18.81 8.09 13.36
N LYS A 63 -19.69 8.04 14.37
CA LYS A 63 -19.67 8.97 15.50
C LYS A 63 -18.41 8.81 16.35
N ILE A 64 -18.06 7.57 16.69
CA ILE A 64 -16.85 7.25 17.46
C ILE A 64 -15.61 7.75 16.72
N TRP A 65 -15.53 7.53 15.41
CA TRP A 65 -14.43 8.00 14.58
C TRP A 65 -14.30 9.51 14.61
N LEU A 66 -15.39 10.24 14.33
CA LEU A 66 -15.36 11.71 14.35
C LEU A 66 -15.01 12.27 15.74
N ALA A 67 -15.55 11.69 16.81
CA ALA A 67 -15.22 12.07 18.18
C ALA A 67 -13.75 11.79 18.51
N GLY A 68 -13.27 10.57 18.22
CA GLY A 68 -11.89 10.16 18.46
C GLY A 68 -10.86 10.91 17.62
N MET A 69 -11.22 11.34 16.40
CA MET A 69 -10.36 12.22 15.59
C MET A 69 -10.14 13.57 16.28
N ALA A 70 -11.18 14.12 16.91
CA ALA A 70 -11.11 15.39 17.63
C ALA A 70 -10.42 15.26 19.00
N ASP A 71 -10.88 14.31 19.81
CA ASP A 71 -10.36 14.02 21.15
C ASP A 71 -10.53 12.53 21.47
N ARG A 72 -9.42 11.80 21.43
CA ARG A 72 -9.39 10.35 21.69
C ARG A 72 -9.56 10.02 23.18
N ASP A 73 -9.14 10.91 24.07
CA ASP A 73 -9.16 10.65 25.52
C ASP A 73 -10.54 10.91 26.14
N ALA A 74 -11.40 11.63 25.42
CA ALA A 74 -12.82 11.79 25.73
C ALA A 74 -13.65 10.52 25.44
N LEU A 75 -13.12 9.53 24.70
CA LEU A 75 -13.81 8.29 24.40
C LEU A 75 -13.85 7.36 25.62
N THR A 76 -14.94 6.60 25.77
CA THR A 76 -14.95 5.46 26.69
C THR A 76 -13.94 4.39 26.27
N ALA A 77 -13.59 3.46 27.17
CA ALA A 77 -12.63 2.40 26.85
C ALA A 77 -13.05 1.54 25.64
N GLU A 78 -14.35 1.25 25.51
CA GLU A 78 -14.89 0.47 24.39
C GLU A 78 -14.86 1.26 23.07
N GLU A 79 -15.20 2.55 23.11
CA GLU A 79 -15.15 3.43 21.95
C GLU A 79 -13.70 3.66 21.50
N ARG A 80 -12.77 3.88 22.44
CA ARG A 80 -11.33 4.01 22.18
C ARG A 80 -10.78 2.76 21.53
N TRP A 81 -11.19 1.57 21.98
CA TRP A 81 -10.79 0.32 21.33
C TRP A 81 -11.25 0.25 19.86
N ARG A 82 -12.50 0.64 19.57
CA ARG A 82 -13.04 0.67 18.21
C ARG A 82 -12.30 1.71 17.35
N PHE A 83 -12.07 2.91 17.88
CA PHE A 83 -11.28 3.95 17.22
C PHE A 83 -9.88 3.45 16.86
N ASP A 84 -9.15 2.91 17.85
CA ASP A 84 -7.79 2.40 17.68
C ASP A 84 -7.72 1.25 16.67
N ALA A 85 -8.72 0.36 16.67
CA ALA A 85 -8.81 -0.73 15.71
C ALA A 85 -9.03 -0.21 14.28
N THR A 86 -9.92 0.76 14.09
CA THR A 86 -10.18 1.38 12.78
C THR A 86 -8.97 2.17 12.29
N ALA A 87 -8.30 2.92 13.17
CA ALA A 87 -7.08 3.65 12.85
C ALA A 87 -5.96 2.70 12.41
N ARG A 88 -5.79 1.58 13.12
CA ARG A 88 -4.84 0.53 12.76
C ARG A 88 -5.16 -0.09 11.40
N ALA A 89 -6.43 -0.41 11.14
CA ALA A 89 -6.86 -0.98 9.87
C ALA A 89 -6.52 -0.05 8.71
N TYR A 90 -6.84 1.25 8.83
CA TYR A 90 -6.49 2.26 7.82
C TYR A 90 -4.97 2.34 7.59
N MET A 91 -4.18 2.42 8.67
CA MET A 91 -2.72 2.53 8.54
C MET A 91 -2.07 1.29 7.94
N HIS A 92 -2.60 0.08 8.15
CA HIS A 92 -2.08 -1.12 7.47
C HIS A 92 -2.35 -1.11 5.97
N VAL A 93 -3.46 -0.51 5.52
CA VAL A 93 -3.70 -0.31 4.09
C VAL A 93 -2.69 0.68 3.53
N CYS A 94 -2.42 1.79 4.24
CA CYS A 94 -1.38 2.75 3.86
C CYS A 94 0.03 2.12 3.81
N GLU A 95 0.39 1.30 4.78
CA GLU A 95 1.65 0.56 4.81
C GLU A 95 1.75 -0.40 3.61
N THR A 96 0.66 -1.12 3.32
CA THR A 96 0.60 -2.03 2.17
C THR A 96 0.82 -1.27 0.86
N MET A 97 0.16 -0.12 0.68
CA MET A 97 0.37 0.74 -0.49
C MET A 97 1.82 1.20 -0.61
N TYR A 98 2.41 1.67 0.50
CA TYR A 98 3.80 2.13 0.54
C TYR A 98 4.79 1.01 0.16
N ILE A 99 4.67 -0.16 0.78
CA ILE A 99 5.55 -1.31 0.52
C ILE A 99 5.42 -1.78 -0.94
N GLN A 100 4.19 -1.95 -1.43
CA GLN A 100 3.97 -2.41 -2.81
C GLN A 100 4.52 -1.41 -3.84
N ALA A 101 4.33 -0.11 -3.61
CA ALA A 101 4.89 0.96 -4.44
C ALA A 101 6.44 0.94 -4.45
N GLY A 102 7.06 0.69 -3.30
CA GLY A 102 8.51 0.54 -3.15
C GLY A 102 9.07 -0.66 -3.92
N LEU A 103 8.35 -1.79 -3.92
CA LEU A 103 8.70 -3.00 -4.65
C LEU A 103 8.46 -2.91 -6.18
N GLY A 104 7.87 -1.81 -6.67
CA GLY A 104 7.58 -1.62 -8.10
C GLY A 104 6.43 -2.47 -8.65
N VAL A 105 5.72 -3.19 -7.78
CA VAL A 105 4.53 -4.00 -8.07
C VAL A 105 3.23 -3.29 -7.70
N GLY A 106 3.29 -2.25 -6.87
CA GLY A 106 2.17 -1.41 -6.49
C GLY A 106 2.00 -0.19 -7.38
N ASP A 107 0.78 0.34 -7.37
CA ASP A 107 0.46 1.59 -8.06
C ASP A 107 0.95 2.79 -7.25
N LYS A 108 1.90 3.56 -7.81
CA LYS A 108 2.39 4.78 -7.16
C LYS A 108 1.36 5.92 -7.20
N GLY A 109 0.42 5.88 -8.14
CA GLY A 109 -0.67 6.84 -8.27
C GLY A 109 -1.63 6.77 -7.10
N ILE A 110 -2.07 5.57 -6.71
CA ILE A 110 -2.99 5.40 -5.56
C ILE A 110 -2.32 5.80 -4.25
N LEU A 111 -1.05 5.43 -4.04
CA LEU A 111 -0.29 5.86 -2.87
C LEU A 111 -0.25 7.40 -2.76
N ARG A 112 0.10 8.07 -3.86
CA ARG A 112 0.16 9.55 -3.89
C ARG A 112 -1.21 10.20 -3.68
N ALA A 113 -2.27 9.61 -4.22
CA ALA A 113 -3.63 10.11 -3.99
C ALA A 113 -4.03 9.99 -2.51
N GLU A 114 -3.62 8.92 -1.84
CA GLU A 114 -3.89 8.68 -0.43
C GLU A 114 -3.01 9.49 0.52
N GLU A 115 -1.88 10.05 0.07
CA GLU A 115 -1.03 10.92 0.91
C GLU A 115 -1.80 12.11 1.50
N ASP A 116 -2.71 12.72 0.72
CA ASP A 116 -3.51 13.84 1.21
C ASP A 116 -4.56 13.42 2.25
N GLY A 117 -5.06 12.19 2.15
CA GLY A 117 -5.91 11.58 3.18
C GLY A 117 -5.11 11.30 4.44
N LEU A 118 -3.92 10.72 4.28
CA LEU A 118 -3.00 10.40 5.36
C LEU A 118 -2.55 11.65 6.13
N ARG A 119 -2.18 12.72 5.41
CA ARG A 119 -1.87 14.04 5.99
C ARG A 119 -3.03 14.58 6.83
N ARG A 120 -4.26 14.49 6.31
CA ARG A 120 -5.47 14.96 7.01
C ARG A 120 -5.73 14.18 8.29
N VAL A 121 -5.59 12.85 8.27
CA VAL A 121 -5.80 12.07 9.50
C VAL A 121 -4.69 12.32 10.52
N LEU A 122 -3.43 12.41 10.09
CA LEU A 122 -2.29 12.72 10.98
C LEU A 122 -2.35 14.13 11.58
N ALA A 123 -2.99 15.07 10.88
CA ALA A 123 -3.21 16.40 11.39
C ALA A 123 -4.18 16.41 12.58
N ALA A 124 -5.13 15.47 12.64
CA ALA A 124 -6.15 15.40 13.68
C ALA A 124 -5.53 15.03 15.06
N PRO A 125 -5.87 15.77 16.14
CA PRO A 125 -5.23 15.59 17.44
C PRO A 125 -5.34 14.17 18.00
N GLY A 126 -6.53 13.57 17.98
CA GLY A 126 -6.72 12.25 18.57
C GLY A 126 -6.08 11.12 17.78
N PHE A 127 -6.01 11.24 16.44
CA PHE A 127 -5.26 10.29 15.61
C PHE A 127 -3.75 10.41 15.82
N ARG A 128 -3.24 11.64 15.97
CA ARG A 128 -1.83 11.88 16.28
C ARG A 128 -1.44 11.32 17.65
N ALA A 129 -2.30 11.49 18.66
CA ALA A 129 -2.13 10.88 19.97
C ALA A 129 -2.05 9.35 19.87
N TRP A 130 -2.99 8.73 19.15
CA TRP A 130 -2.95 7.29 18.87
C TRP A 130 -1.66 6.83 18.17
N TRP A 131 -1.24 7.55 17.11
CA TRP A 131 -0.04 7.21 16.34
C TRP A 131 1.24 7.28 17.18
N THR A 132 1.30 8.24 18.12
CA THR A 132 2.45 8.40 19.03
C THR A 132 2.56 7.24 20.02
N GLU A 133 1.42 6.71 20.49
CA GLU A 133 1.37 5.56 21.41
C GLU A 133 1.58 4.20 20.72
N ASN A 134 1.15 4.06 19.46
CA ASN A 134 1.04 2.77 18.77
C ASN A 134 1.95 2.55 17.54
N PRO A 135 3.14 3.17 17.39
CA PRO A 135 3.91 3.06 16.14
C PRO A 135 4.59 1.68 15.98
N PHE A 136 4.68 0.87 17.04
CA PHE A 136 5.42 -0.40 17.03
C PHE A 136 4.82 -1.49 16.14
N GLY A 137 3.55 -1.35 15.74
CA GLY A 137 2.87 -2.31 14.86
C GLY A 137 3.22 -2.20 13.38
N PHE A 138 4.05 -1.23 12.99
CA PHE A 138 4.38 -0.92 11.60
C PHE A 138 5.90 -1.05 11.34
N CYS A 139 6.31 -1.26 10.09
CA CYS A 139 7.71 -1.34 9.70
C CYS A 139 8.42 0.03 9.85
N ALA A 140 9.74 -0.01 10.02
CA ALA A 140 10.52 1.20 10.29
C ALA A 140 10.50 2.19 9.12
N GLU A 141 10.51 1.67 7.90
CA GLU A 141 10.48 2.43 6.66
C GLU A 141 9.16 3.17 6.50
N PHE A 142 8.04 2.51 6.79
CA PHE A 142 6.73 3.16 6.73
C PHE A 142 6.57 4.22 7.83
N ARG A 143 7.10 3.98 9.04
CA ARG A 143 7.13 5.02 10.08
C ARG A 143 7.90 6.26 9.65
N GLY A 144 9.06 6.08 9.00
CA GLY A 144 9.83 7.19 8.43
C GLY A 144 9.02 7.98 7.39
N TYR A 145 8.38 7.26 6.47
CA TYR A 145 7.49 7.86 5.48
C TYR A 145 6.33 8.66 6.11
N VAL A 146 5.68 8.12 7.14
CA VAL A 146 4.62 8.82 7.88
C VAL A 146 5.15 10.06 8.58
N ALA A 147 6.36 10.01 9.16
CA ALA A 147 6.99 11.15 9.81
C ALA A 147 7.29 12.29 8.82
N ASP A 148 7.71 11.96 7.59
CA ASP A 148 7.94 12.94 6.52
C ASP A 148 6.65 13.59 6.02
N LEU A 149 5.52 12.87 6.11
CA LEU A 149 4.20 13.36 5.71
C LEU A 149 3.50 14.18 6.80
N ALA A 150 3.78 13.91 8.07
CA ALA A 150 3.15 14.60 9.17
C ALA A 150 3.51 16.10 9.12
N PRO A 151 2.55 17.02 9.31
CA PRO A 151 2.87 18.43 9.39
C PRO A 151 3.89 18.64 10.51
N ALA A 152 4.96 19.39 10.23
CA ALA A 152 5.94 19.78 11.24
C ALA A 152 5.16 20.29 12.45
N ALA A 153 5.40 19.69 13.62
CA ALA A 153 4.73 20.12 14.84
C ALA A 153 5.03 21.63 14.98
N GLU A 154 4.02 22.48 14.80
CA GLU A 154 4.15 23.89 15.15
C GLU A 154 4.53 23.91 16.63
N ALA A 155 5.74 24.37 16.90
CA ALA A 155 6.21 24.62 18.24
C ALA A 155 5.25 25.66 18.84
N THR A 156 4.33 25.19 19.66
CA THR A 156 3.43 26.07 20.42
C THR A 156 4.29 26.94 21.32
N HIS A 157 4.36 28.22 20.98
CA HIS A 157 4.93 29.29 21.81
C HIS A 157 4.03 29.59 23.02
#